data_AF-A0A1H8WBD5-F1
#
_entry.id   AF-A0A1H8WBD5-F1
#
_cell.length_a   1.000
_cell.length_b   1.000
_cell.length_c   1.000
_cell.angle_alpha   90.00
_cell.angle_beta   90.00
_cell.angle_gamma   90.00
#
_symmetry.space_group_name_H-M   'P 1'
#
loop_
_entity.id
_entity.type
_entity.pdbx_description
1 polymer ?
#
loop_
_entity_poly.entity_id
_entity_poly.type
_entity_poly.pdbx_seq_one_letter_code
_entity_poly.pdbx_strand_id
1 'polypeptide(L)'
;MAGLLRRIRRLADLSQRELAAGIGVPKSTLAAAETGRGGIDARVLVRAAELAGLRLALLDAAGAEIQAMAEGAVRDRNGRRFPAHLDTRHSDEGWWHGPERYSRAQPSYTFDRARRFRDAERDRRGMPDDHLLPQPGDSPAARLAARRDAARRAERAAWERRRDAGELPPLPDFGCECPPECAEGDDGTRPFHTGDCPCRCDLG
;
A
#
# COMPACT_ATOMS: atom_id res chain seq x y z
N MET A 1 -18.33 30.94 -15.93
CA MET A 1 -16.98 31.56 -15.88
C MET A 1 -17.03 33.09 -15.72
N ALA A 2 -17.80 33.82 -16.54
CA ALA A 2 -17.97 35.28 -16.47
C ALA A 2 -18.21 35.87 -15.05
N GLY A 3 -19.11 35.26 -14.27
CA GLY A 3 -19.38 35.69 -12.89
C GLY A 3 -18.19 35.50 -11.93
N LEU A 4 -17.37 34.47 -12.13
CA LEU A 4 -16.18 34.19 -11.31
C LEU A 4 -15.10 35.23 -11.55
N LEU A 5 -14.85 35.64 -12.80
CA LEU A 5 -13.88 36.70 -13.11
C LEU A 5 -14.24 38.04 -12.45
N ARG A 6 -15.53 38.41 -12.48
CA ARG A 6 -16.01 39.60 -11.77
C ARG A 6 -15.87 39.45 -10.25
N ARG A 7 -16.11 38.26 -9.70
CA ARG A 7 -15.92 37.97 -8.27
C ARG A 7 -14.45 38.07 -7.86
N ILE A 8 -13.54 37.52 -8.66
CA ILE A 8 -12.08 37.61 -8.47
C ILE A 8 -11.65 39.08 -8.44
N ARG A 9 -12.05 39.87 -9.44
CA ARG A 9 -11.76 41.31 -9.46
C ARG A 9 -12.26 42.04 -8.23
N ARG A 10 -13.48 41.73 -7.80
CA ARG A 10 -14.06 42.32 -6.59
C ARG A 10 -13.27 41.95 -5.33
N LEU A 11 -12.70 40.75 -5.27
CA LEU A 11 -11.90 40.30 -4.13
C LEU A 11 -10.48 40.89 -4.15
N ALA A 12 -9.87 41.00 -5.33
CA ALA A 12 -8.55 41.58 -5.51
C ALA A 12 -8.55 43.12 -5.55
N ASP A 13 -9.72 43.75 -5.55
CA ASP A 13 -9.91 45.20 -5.72
C ASP A 13 -9.25 45.77 -7.00
N LEU A 14 -9.41 45.05 -8.12
CA LEU A 14 -8.81 45.43 -9.40
C LEU A 14 -9.85 45.92 -10.41
N SER A 15 -9.51 46.98 -11.13
CA SER A 15 -10.21 47.36 -12.36
C SER A 15 -10.00 46.31 -13.46
N GLN A 16 -10.78 46.41 -14.54
CA GLN A 16 -10.64 45.50 -15.68
C GLN A 16 -9.26 45.61 -16.33
N ARG A 17 -8.69 46.82 -16.38
CA ARG A 17 -7.38 47.06 -17.01
C ARG A 17 -6.26 46.48 -16.16
N GLU A 18 -6.35 46.64 -14.84
CA GLU A 18 -5.36 46.11 -13.90
C GLU A 18 -5.40 44.58 -13.86
N LEU A 19 -6.59 43.96 -13.83
CA LEU A 19 -6.68 42.51 -13.92
C LEU A 19 -6.09 42.01 -15.24
N ALA A 20 -6.44 42.63 -16.37
CA ALA A 20 -5.93 42.23 -17.68
C ALA A 20 -4.39 42.30 -17.74
N ALA A 21 -3.81 43.37 -17.20
CA ALA A 21 -2.36 43.52 -17.07
C ALA A 21 -1.76 42.45 -16.14
N GLY A 22 -2.35 42.23 -14.96
CA GLY A 22 -1.88 41.26 -13.97
C GLY A 22 -1.89 39.81 -14.45
N ILE A 23 -2.84 39.43 -15.32
CA ILE A 23 -2.93 38.06 -15.87
C ILE A 23 -2.28 37.91 -17.25
N GLY A 24 -1.76 39.00 -17.82
CA GLY A 24 -1.04 39.01 -19.10
C GLY A 24 -1.93 38.79 -20.33
N VAL A 25 -3.14 39.35 -20.36
CA VAL A 25 -4.05 39.24 -21.51
C VAL A 25 -4.53 40.60 -22.00
N PRO A 26 -4.91 40.75 -23.29
CA PRO A 26 -5.52 41.97 -23.77
C PRO A 26 -6.83 42.28 -23.03
N LYS A 27 -7.09 43.57 -22.77
CA LYS A 27 -8.33 44.04 -22.13
C LYS A 27 -9.58 43.54 -22.87
N SER A 28 -9.55 43.53 -24.20
CA SER A 28 -10.65 43.04 -25.05
C SER A 28 -10.94 41.57 -24.80
N THR A 29 -9.90 40.74 -24.62
CA THR A 29 -10.02 39.32 -24.26
C THR A 29 -10.70 39.15 -22.90
N LEU A 30 -10.25 39.91 -21.90
CA LEU A 30 -10.88 39.87 -20.57
C LEU A 30 -12.35 40.34 -20.63
N ALA A 31 -12.65 41.40 -21.39
CA ALA A 31 -14.01 41.89 -21.56
C ALA A 31 -14.92 40.86 -22.26
N ALA A 32 -14.41 40.15 -23.28
CA ALA A 32 -15.13 39.06 -23.93
C ALA A 32 -15.41 37.90 -22.95
N ALA A 33 -14.43 37.55 -22.11
CA ALA A 33 -14.57 36.51 -21.10
C ALA A 33 -15.57 36.88 -19.99
N GLU A 34 -15.53 38.12 -19.50
CA GLU A 34 -16.47 38.64 -18.49
C GLU A 34 -17.92 38.76 -19.02
N THR A 35 -18.09 38.90 -20.33
CA THR A 35 -19.41 38.95 -21.00
C THR A 35 -19.87 37.60 -21.55
N GLY A 36 -19.07 36.54 -21.39
CA GLY A 36 -19.39 35.20 -21.90
C GLY A 36 -19.29 35.05 -23.41
N ARG A 37 -18.73 36.06 -24.12
CA ARG A 37 -18.51 36.04 -25.57
C ARG A 37 -17.17 35.42 -25.97
N GLY A 38 -16.36 35.03 -24.99
CA GLY A 38 -15.06 34.39 -25.17
C GLY A 38 -14.65 33.58 -23.94
N GLY A 39 -13.59 32.81 -24.08
CA GLY A 39 -12.99 32.04 -23.00
C GLY A 39 -11.58 32.52 -22.66
N ILE A 40 -11.09 32.10 -21.51
CA ILE A 40 -9.67 32.17 -21.15
C ILE A 40 -9.19 30.75 -20.85
N ASP A 41 -7.90 30.49 -21.07
CA ASP A 41 -7.34 29.20 -20.70
C ASP A 41 -7.20 29.06 -19.18
N ALA A 42 -7.11 27.80 -18.72
CA ALA A 42 -7.05 27.50 -17.29
C ALA A 42 -5.88 28.18 -16.58
N ARG A 43 -4.72 28.37 -17.24
CA ARG A 43 -3.56 29.04 -16.62
C ARG A 43 -3.83 30.51 -16.37
N VAL A 44 -4.54 31.18 -17.28
CA VAL A 44 -4.99 32.57 -17.08
C VAL A 44 -5.96 32.66 -15.91
N LEU A 45 -6.89 31.69 -15.80
CA LEU A 45 -7.83 31.64 -14.68
C LEU A 45 -7.13 31.39 -13.34
N VAL A 46 -6.11 30.52 -13.31
CA VAL A 46 -5.25 30.30 -12.13
C VAL A 46 -4.57 31.60 -11.72
N ARG A 47 -3.89 32.29 -12.65
CA ARG A 47 -3.25 33.58 -12.35
C ARG A 47 -4.24 34.62 -11.83
N ALA A 48 -5.44 34.68 -12.40
CA ALA A 48 -6.49 35.58 -11.92
C ALA A 48 -6.90 35.25 -10.48
N ALA A 49 -7.11 33.96 -10.16
CA ALA A 49 -7.45 33.51 -8.83
C ALA A 49 -6.34 33.81 -7.81
N GLU A 50 -5.08 33.60 -8.17
CA GLU A 50 -3.91 33.89 -7.32
C GLU A 50 -3.83 35.37 -6.91
N LEU A 51 -4.15 36.31 -7.82
CA LEU A 51 -4.21 37.75 -7.51
C LEU A 51 -5.24 38.09 -6.41
N ALA A 52 -6.24 37.23 -6.20
CA ALA A 52 -7.25 37.36 -5.16
C ALA A 52 -6.98 36.45 -3.94
N GLY A 53 -5.81 35.79 -3.87
CA GLY A 53 -5.49 34.82 -2.83
C GLY A 53 -6.33 33.53 -2.89
N LEU A 54 -6.89 33.21 -4.06
CA LEU A 54 -7.74 32.04 -4.28
C LEU A 54 -6.95 30.89 -4.92
N ARG A 55 -7.44 29.67 -4.73
CA ARG A 55 -6.94 28.45 -5.38
C ARG A 55 -8.06 27.81 -6.22
N LEU A 56 -7.69 27.14 -7.30
CA LEU A 56 -8.61 26.30 -8.07
C LEU A 56 -8.56 24.86 -7.57
N ALA A 57 -9.74 24.28 -7.39
CA ALA A 57 -9.96 22.90 -6.99
C ALA A 57 -10.91 22.25 -8.01
N LEU A 58 -10.68 20.97 -8.30
CA LEU A 58 -11.66 20.14 -9.00
C LEU A 58 -12.55 19.52 -7.94
N LEU A 59 -13.86 19.66 -8.09
CA LEU A 59 -14.84 19.08 -7.18
C LEU A 59 -15.57 17.93 -7.89
N ASP A 60 -15.88 16.88 -7.15
CA ASP A 60 -16.76 15.81 -7.62
C ASP A 60 -18.24 16.24 -7.64
N ALA A 61 -19.12 15.31 -8.00
CA ALA A 61 -20.56 15.57 -8.05
C ALA A 61 -21.18 15.86 -6.67
N ALA A 62 -20.54 15.44 -5.58
CA ALA A 62 -20.96 15.71 -4.21
C ALA A 62 -20.36 17.01 -3.64
N GLY A 63 -19.47 17.67 -4.39
CA GLY A 63 -18.77 18.89 -3.98
C GLY A 63 -17.48 18.63 -3.18
N ALA A 64 -17.02 17.38 -3.11
CA ALA A 64 -15.75 17.03 -2.47
C ALA A 64 -14.57 17.32 -3.40
N GLU A 65 -13.48 17.82 -2.84
CA GLU A 65 -12.26 18.15 -3.60
C GLU A 65 -11.52 16.88 -4.05
N ILE A 66 -11.31 16.76 -5.36
CA ILE A 66 -10.49 15.71 -5.96
C ILE A 66 -9.03 16.08 -5.87
N GLN A 67 -8.26 15.25 -5.17
CA GLN A 67 -6.82 15.39 -5.05
C GLN A 67 -6.09 14.92 -6.32
N ALA A 68 -4.93 15.51 -6.59
CA ALA A 68 -4.06 15.03 -7.66
C ALA A 68 -3.48 13.65 -7.30
N MET A 69 -3.21 12.82 -8.31
CA MET A 69 -2.48 11.56 -8.10
C MET A 69 -1.12 11.84 -7.47
N ALA A 70 -0.75 11.04 -6.48
CA ALA A 70 0.45 11.18 -5.69
C ALA A 70 1.71 11.13 -6.56
N GLU A 71 2.61 12.08 -6.33
CA GLU A 71 3.90 12.10 -7.05
C GLU A 71 4.79 10.90 -6.68
N GLY A 72 4.65 10.43 -5.44
CA GLY A 72 5.34 9.28 -4.86
C GLY A 72 4.68 7.93 -5.15
N ALA A 73 3.66 7.86 -5.99
CA ALA A 73 3.03 6.61 -6.39
C ALA A 73 4.05 5.61 -6.95
N VAL A 74 3.75 4.32 -6.80
CA VAL A 74 4.61 3.22 -7.24
C VAL A 74 4.97 3.33 -8.73
N ARG A 75 6.19 2.89 -9.04
CA ARG A 75 6.77 2.92 -10.39
C ARG A 75 7.17 1.52 -10.81
N ASP A 76 7.26 1.32 -12.13
CA ASP A 76 7.80 0.08 -12.67
C ASP A 76 9.31 -0.04 -12.41
N ARG A 77 9.90 -1.18 -12.76
CA ARG A 77 11.35 -1.44 -12.59
C ARG A 77 12.25 -0.49 -13.41
N ASN A 78 11.68 0.22 -14.38
CA ASN A 78 12.38 1.18 -15.23
C ASN A 78 12.12 2.63 -14.77
N GLY A 79 11.51 2.84 -13.60
CA GLY A 79 11.23 4.15 -13.02
C GLY A 79 10.04 4.89 -13.64
N ARG A 80 9.27 4.25 -14.53
CA ARG A 80 8.10 4.85 -15.18
C ARG A 80 6.88 4.77 -14.28
N ARG A 81 5.98 5.75 -14.39
CA ARG A 81 4.67 5.69 -13.73
C ARG A 81 3.82 4.61 -14.39
N PHE A 82 3.03 3.91 -13.59
CA PHE A 82 1.98 3.05 -14.12
C PHE A 82 0.90 3.87 -14.86
N PRO A 83 0.18 3.27 -15.84
CA PRO A 83 -0.89 3.98 -16.53
C PRO A 83 -2.01 4.40 -15.58
N ALA A 84 -2.37 5.69 -15.57
CA ALA A 84 -3.30 6.29 -14.60
C ALA A 84 -4.70 5.67 -14.51
N HIS A 85 -5.12 4.92 -15.53
CA HIS A 85 -6.44 4.29 -15.57
C HIS A 85 -6.43 2.86 -15.01
N LEU A 86 -5.27 2.32 -14.61
CA LEU A 86 -5.08 0.94 -14.18
C LEU A 86 -4.81 0.89 -12.67
N ASP A 87 -5.34 -0.13 -12.01
CA ASP A 87 -5.20 -0.28 -10.57
C ASP A 87 -3.88 -1.01 -10.26
N THR A 88 -2.97 -0.34 -9.55
CA THR A 88 -1.74 -0.95 -9.08
C THR A 88 -2.03 -1.89 -7.92
N ARG A 89 -1.41 -3.07 -7.93
CA ARG A 89 -1.52 -4.06 -6.87
C ARG A 89 -0.19 -4.75 -6.62
N HIS A 90 -0.05 -5.43 -5.49
CA HIS A 90 1.15 -6.21 -5.23
C HIS A 90 1.24 -7.41 -6.17
N SER A 91 2.46 -7.74 -6.56
CA SER A 91 2.67 -8.75 -7.60
C SER A 91 2.45 -10.19 -7.11
N ASP A 92 2.53 -10.40 -5.81
CA ASP A 92 2.32 -11.68 -5.14
C ASP A 92 0.84 -12.01 -4.97
N GLU A 93 -0.04 -11.12 -5.42
CA GLU A 93 -1.47 -11.35 -5.46
C GLU A 93 -1.83 -12.01 -6.81
N GLY A 94 -2.36 -13.23 -6.79
CA GLY A 94 -2.87 -13.94 -7.97
C GLY A 94 -1.91 -14.94 -8.63
N TRP A 95 -2.44 -15.67 -9.61
CA TRP A 95 -1.86 -16.92 -10.14
C TRP A 95 -0.67 -16.74 -11.11
N TRP A 96 -0.46 -15.53 -11.61
CA TRP A 96 0.44 -15.26 -12.75
C TRP A 96 1.93 -15.21 -12.38
N HIS A 97 2.25 -15.19 -11.09
CA HIS A 97 3.61 -15.28 -10.56
C HIS A 97 3.77 -16.50 -9.65
N GLY A 98 3.56 -17.69 -10.23
CA GLY A 98 3.86 -18.97 -9.62
C GLY A 98 5.34 -19.37 -9.76
N PRO A 99 5.75 -20.45 -9.09
CA PRO A 99 7.12 -20.96 -9.16
C PRO A 99 7.54 -21.23 -10.61
N GLU A 100 6.63 -21.54 -11.54
CA GLU A 100 6.94 -21.92 -12.92
C GLU A 100 7.63 -20.83 -13.78
N ARG A 101 7.80 -19.61 -13.28
CA ARG A 101 8.40 -18.47 -14.01
C ARG A 101 9.69 -17.97 -13.36
N TYR A 102 10.69 -18.86 -13.23
CA TYR A 102 11.98 -18.60 -12.56
C TYR A 102 12.94 -17.64 -13.29
N SER A 103 12.73 -17.35 -14.58
CA SER A 103 13.73 -16.67 -15.40
C SER A 103 13.82 -15.15 -15.17
N ARG A 104 12.96 -14.58 -14.33
CA ARG A 104 12.94 -13.13 -14.04
C ARG A 104 12.61 -12.87 -12.58
N ALA A 105 13.31 -11.89 -12.00
CA ALA A 105 12.96 -11.39 -10.67
C ALA A 105 11.53 -10.82 -10.67
N GLN A 106 10.73 -11.24 -9.70
CA GLN A 106 9.37 -10.75 -9.47
C GLN A 106 9.37 -9.24 -9.25
N PRO A 107 8.59 -8.44 -9.99
CA PRO A 107 8.40 -7.02 -9.65
C PRO A 107 7.64 -6.90 -8.33
N SER A 108 7.75 -5.81 -7.55
CA SER A 108 6.93 -5.66 -6.33
C SER A 108 5.46 -5.33 -6.62
N TYR A 109 5.22 -4.62 -7.72
CA TYR A 109 3.90 -4.15 -8.13
C TYR A 109 3.56 -4.56 -9.56
N THR A 110 2.27 -4.68 -9.83
CA THR A 110 1.71 -4.98 -11.15
C THR A 110 0.36 -4.29 -11.32
N PHE A 111 -0.29 -4.56 -12.45
CA PHE A 111 -1.67 -4.18 -12.72
C PHE A 111 -2.32 -5.21 -13.67
N ASP A 112 -3.65 -5.29 -13.67
CA ASP A 112 -4.38 -6.10 -14.63
C ASP A 112 -4.79 -5.28 -15.87
N ARG A 113 -4.35 -5.73 -17.05
CA ARG A 113 -4.73 -5.07 -18.31
C ARG A 113 -6.18 -5.35 -18.69
N ALA A 114 -6.64 -6.58 -18.45
CA ALA A 114 -7.98 -6.99 -18.86
C ALA A 114 -9.03 -6.34 -17.96
N ARG A 115 -9.91 -5.54 -18.56
CA ARG A 115 -10.94 -4.77 -17.85
C ARG A 115 -11.81 -5.63 -16.92
N ARG A 116 -12.20 -6.83 -17.35
CA ARG A 116 -13.03 -7.75 -16.55
C ARG A 116 -12.47 -8.05 -15.15
N PHE A 117 -11.15 -8.17 -15.00
CA PHE A 117 -10.55 -8.47 -13.71
C PHE A 117 -10.51 -7.24 -12.81
N ARG A 118 -10.27 -6.06 -13.40
CA ARG A 118 -10.33 -4.79 -12.68
C ARG A 118 -11.74 -4.47 -12.22
N ASP A 119 -12.73 -4.58 -13.10
CA ASP A 119 -14.13 -4.31 -12.76
C ASP A 119 -14.60 -5.25 -11.64
N ALA A 120 -14.30 -6.54 -11.71
CA ALA A 120 -14.63 -7.50 -10.64
C ALA A 120 -13.96 -7.15 -9.30
N GLU A 121 -12.71 -6.66 -9.33
CA GLU A 121 -12.02 -6.25 -8.11
C GLU A 121 -12.59 -4.94 -7.54
N ARG A 122 -12.96 -3.99 -8.41
CA ARG A 122 -13.60 -2.73 -8.03
C ARG A 122 -15.01 -2.94 -7.48
N ASP A 123 -15.76 -3.91 -8.00
CA ASP A 123 -17.06 -4.29 -7.44
C ASP A 123 -16.91 -4.85 -6.02
N ARG A 124 -15.81 -5.57 -5.76
CA ARG A 124 -15.53 -6.18 -4.46
C ARG A 124 -14.97 -5.20 -3.44
N ARG A 125 -14.07 -4.30 -3.85
CA ARG A 125 -13.26 -3.46 -2.95
C ARG A 125 -13.46 -1.95 -3.12
N GLY A 126 -14.26 -1.54 -4.10
CA GLY A 126 -14.34 -0.15 -4.55
C GLY A 126 -13.23 0.19 -5.55
N MET A 127 -13.43 1.29 -6.28
CA MET A 127 -12.37 1.89 -7.10
C MET A 127 -11.36 2.58 -6.16
N PRO A 128 -10.06 2.22 -6.24
CA PRO A 128 -9.03 2.97 -5.52
C PRO A 128 -8.98 4.41 -6.02
N ASP A 129 -8.83 5.37 -5.10
CA ASP A 129 -8.68 6.79 -5.43
C ASP A 129 -7.39 7.06 -6.22
N ASP A 130 -6.33 6.27 -5.95
CA ASP A 130 -5.01 6.43 -6.55
C ASP A 130 -4.23 5.10 -6.58
N HIS A 131 -3.08 5.14 -7.23
CA HIS A 131 -2.07 4.09 -7.15
C HIS A 131 -1.49 3.95 -5.74
N LEU A 132 -0.98 2.76 -5.45
CA LEU A 132 -0.31 2.46 -4.19
C LEU A 132 0.90 3.38 -3.98
N LEU A 133 1.17 3.71 -2.73
CA LEU A 133 2.42 4.31 -2.29
C LEU A 133 3.39 3.21 -1.88
N PRO A 134 4.69 3.33 -2.21
CA PRO A 134 5.68 2.35 -1.82
C PRO A 134 5.87 2.35 -0.30
N GLN A 135 5.74 1.18 0.33
CA GLN A 135 5.99 1.00 1.75
C GLN A 135 7.19 0.09 2.01
N PRO A 136 7.90 0.27 3.14
CA PRO A 136 8.89 -0.68 3.60
C PRO A 136 8.28 -2.08 3.72
N GLY A 137 8.95 -3.09 3.16
CA GLY A 137 8.47 -4.48 3.20
C GLY A 137 7.57 -4.91 2.04
N ASP A 138 7.32 -4.05 1.05
CA ASP A 138 6.51 -4.40 -0.11
C ASP A 138 7.20 -5.29 -1.15
N SER A 139 8.47 -5.64 -0.92
CA SER A 139 9.13 -6.63 -1.77
C SER A 139 8.41 -7.99 -1.63
N PRO A 140 8.29 -8.77 -2.72
CA PRO A 140 7.62 -10.07 -2.66
C PRO A 140 8.23 -11.01 -1.60
N ALA A 141 9.56 -10.95 -1.43
CA ALA A 141 10.27 -11.71 -0.41
C ALA A 141 9.91 -11.27 1.02
N ALA A 142 9.85 -9.96 1.28
CA ALA A 142 9.48 -9.45 2.60
C ALA A 142 8.02 -9.74 2.95
N ARG A 143 7.10 -9.57 1.99
CA ARG A 143 5.68 -9.93 2.15
C ARG A 143 5.50 -11.43 2.41
N LEU A 144 6.23 -12.28 1.71
CA LEU A 144 6.24 -13.72 1.95
C LEU A 144 6.75 -14.07 3.34
N ALA A 145 7.86 -13.46 3.77
CA ALA A 145 8.40 -13.65 5.12
C ALA A 145 7.38 -13.22 6.19
N ALA A 146 6.75 -12.05 6.02
CA ALA A 146 5.72 -11.56 6.94
C ALA A 146 4.51 -12.52 7.04
N ARG A 147 4.06 -13.09 5.92
CA ARG A 147 3.00 -14.12 5.91
C ARG A 147 3.41 -15.39 6.66
N ARG A 148 4.64 -15.88 6.44
CA ARG A 148 5.16 -17.05 7.15
C ARG A 148 5.26 -16.81 8.65
N ASP A 149 5.69 -15.62 9.05
CA ASP A 149 5.78 -15.25 10.47
C ASP A 149 4.41 -15.15 11.12
N ALA A 150 3.43 -14.57 10.41
CA ALA A 150 2.05 -14.50 10.87
C ALA A 150 1.45 -15.90 11.04
N ALA A 151 1.67 -16.81 10.08
CA ALA A 151 1.22 -18.20 10.17
C ALA A 151 1.83 -18.91 11.39
N ARG A 152 3.14 -18.81 11.60
CA ARG A 152 3.83 -19.39 12.76
C ARG A 152 3.29 -18.85 14.09
N ARG A 153 3.01 -17.54 14.18
CA ARG A 153 2.39 -16.93 15.37
C ARG A 153 0.96 -17.43 15.60
N ALA A 154 0.17 -17.56 14.54
CA ALA A 154 -1.20 -18.04 14.62
C ALA A 154 -1.25 -19.52 15.06
N GLU A 155 -0.37 -20.37 14.51
CA GLU A 155 -0.22 -21.77 14.91
C GLU A 155 0.16 -21.88 16.39
N ARG A 156 1.16 -21.10 16.84
CA ARG A 156 1.56 -21.06 18.25
C ARG A 156 0.40 -20.64 19.15
N ALA A 157 -0.28 -19.55 18.83
CA ALA A 157 -1.41 -19.06 19.62
C ALA A 157 -2.59 -20.07 19.63
N ALA A 158 -2.82 -20.78 18.53
CA ALA A 158 -3.83 -21.84 18.47
C ALA A 158 -3.44 -23.04 19.34
N TRP A 159 -2.16 -23.44 19.31
CA TRP A 159 -1.63 -24.49 20.19
C TRP A 159 -1.75 -24.11 21.66
N GLU A 160 -1.39 -22.87 22.04
CA GLU A 160 -1.52 -22.37 23.41
C GLU A 160 -2.98 -22.37 23.88
N ARG A 161 -3.92 -21.90 23.06
CA ARG A 161 -5.36 -21.96 23.40
C ARG A 161 -5.84 -23.38 23.63
N ARG A 162 -5.45 -24.33 22.78
CA ARG A 162 -5.83 -25.74 22.93
C ARG A 162 -5.21 -26.35 24.19
N ARG A 163 -3.97 -25.98 24.52
CA ARG A 163 -3.30 -26.39 25.76
C ARG A 163 -4.07 -25.91 26.98
N ASP A 164 -4.38 -24.62 27.02
CA ASP A 164 -5.04 -23.98 28.17
C ASP A 164 -6.49 -24.47 28.33
N ALA A 165 -7.14 -24.87 27.23
CA ALA A 165 -8.45 -25.55 27.22
C ALA A 165 -8.38 -27.04 27.63
N GLY A 166 -7.20 -27.60 27.85
CA GLY A 166 -7.02 -29.03 28.17
C GLY A 166 -7.30 -29.98 27.01
N GLU A 167 -7.38 -29.46 25.78
CA GLU A 167 -7.64 -30.25 24.56
C GLU A 167 -6.39 -30.95 24.02
N LEU A 168 -5.22 -30.57 24.52
CA LEU A 168 -3.97 -31.25 24.19
C LEU A 168 -3.73 -32.37 25.20
N PRO A 169 -3.26 -33.55 24.75
CA PRO A 169 -2.83 -34.58 25.67
C PRO A 169 -1.75 -34.00 26.60
N PRO A 170 -1.74 -34.38 27.89
CA PRO A 170 -0.67 -33.99 28.77
C PRO A 170 0.66 -34.42 28.14
N LEU A 171 1.67 -33.56 28.24
CA LEU A 171 3.02 -34.01 27.92
C LEU A 171 3.27 -35.25 28.80
N PRO A 172 3.77 -36.36 28.23
CA PRO A 172 4.10 -37.52 29.04
C PRO A 172 5.06 -37.06 30.14
N ASP A 173 4.75 -37.44 31.38
CA ASP A 173 5.63 -37.18 32.50
C ASP A 173 6.90 -38.00 32.27
N PHE A 174 7.94 -37.35 31.77
CA PHE A 174 9.23 -37.98 31.58
C PHE A 174 10.00 -37.89 32.90
N GLY A 175 9.72 -38.84 33.79
CA GLY A 175 10.59 -39.13 34.91
C GLY A 175 11.69 -40.10 34.47
N CYS A 176 12.95 -39.65 34.40
CA CYS A 176 14.06 -40.60 34.49
C CYS A 176 14.31 -40.91 35.97
N GLU A 177 13.92 -42.09 36.43
CA GLU A 177 14.59 -42.70 37.56
C GLU A 177 15.85 -43.37 37.04
N CYS A 178 16.88 -42.54 36.89
CA CYS A 178 18.20 -43.01 36.49
C CYS A 178 18.81 -43.74 37.71
N PRO A 179 19.27 -45.00 37.57
CA PRO A 179 20.00 -45.67 38.65
C PRO A 179 21.21 -44.83 39.09
N PRO A 180 21.64 -44.88 40.36
CA PRO A 180 22.77 -44.07 40.86
C PRO A 180 24.08 -44.31 40.09
N GLU A 181 24.18 -45.42 39.37
CA GLU A 181 25.30 -45.81 38.50
C GLU A 181 25.33 -45.05 37.16
N CYS A 182 24.26 -44.30 36.84
CA CYS A 182 24.08 -43.52 35.61
C CYS A 182 24.41 -42.02 35.80
N ALA A 183 24.86 -41.61 36.99
CA ALA A 183 25.29 -40.24 37.25
C ALA A 183 26.56 -39.89 36.46
N GLU A 184 26.64 -38.68 35.91
CA GLU A 184 27.82 -38.19 35.20
C GLU A 184 29.08 -38.34 36.08
N GLY A 185 30.09 -39.05 35.57
CA GLY A 185 31.42 -39.03 36.17
C GLY A 185 32.03 -37.65 35.99
N ASP A 186 32.74 -37.16 37.03
CA ASP A 186 33.44 -35.86 37.06
C ASP A 186 34.58 -35.73 36.02
N ASP A 187 34.73 -36.74 35.14
CA ASP A 187 35.77 -36.86 34.12
C ASP A 187 35.31 -36.46 32.70
N GLY A 188 34.05 -36.00 32.55
CA GLY A 188 33.52 -35.52 31.28
C GLY A 188 33.21 -36.64 30.28
N THR A 189 33.16 -37.89 30.73
CA THR A 189 32.71 -39.01 29.90
C THR A 189 31.20 -38.99 29.75
N ARG A 190 30.67 -39.20 28.54
CA ARG A 190 29.21 -39.20 28.28
C ARG A 190 28.50 -40.20 29.21
N PRO A 191 27.28 -39.91 29.68
CA PRO A 191 26.52 -40.84 30.52
C PRO A 191 26.43 -42.21 29.84
N PHE A 192 26.84 -43.27 30.52
CA PHE A 192 26.68 -44.64 30.04
C PHE A 192 25.36 -45.19 30.60
N HIS A 193 24.43 -45.57 29.72
CA HIS A 193 23.23 -46.26 30.18
C HIS A 193 23.55 -47.70 30.58
N THR A 194 22.97 -48.14 31.69
CA THR A 194 22.85 -49.56 31.98
C THR A 194 21.80 -50.18 31.05
N GLY A 195 21.98 -51.46 30.67
CA GLY A 195 21.09 -52.15 29.71
C GLY A 195 19.62 -52.23 30.14
N ASP A 196 19.35 -51.97 31.42
CA ASP A 196 18.03 -52.00 32.03
C ASP A 196 17.39 -50.60 32.15
N CYS A 197 17.93 -49.52 31.54
CA CYS A 197 17.27 -48.21 31.62
C CYS A 197 15.91 -48.25 30.91
N PRO A 198 14.80 -47.97 31.62
CA PRO A 198 13.48 -47.86 31.00
C PRO A 198 13.36 -46.60 30.12
N CYS A 199 14.28 -45.65 30.29
CA CYS A 199 14.26 -44.30 29.72
C CYS A 199 14.73 -44.18 28.26
N ARG A 200 15.70 -45.00 27.82
CA ARG A 200 16.33 -45.01 26.47
C ARG A 200 16.60 -43.63 25.85
N CYS A 201 17.04 -42.66 26.65
CA CYS A 201 17.25 -41.28 26.19
C CYS A 201 18.53 -41.06 25.37
N ASP A 202 19.33 -42.10 25.19
CA ASP A 202 20.46 -42.22 24.26
C ASP A 202 20.05 -42.51 22.81
N LEU A 203 18.76 -42.72 22.53
CA LEU A 203 18.22 -42.76 21.17
C LEU A 203 17.99 -41.33 20.63
N GLY A 204 19.07 -40.56 20.56
CA GLY A 204 19.17 -39.27 19.88
C GLY A 204 20.08 -39.36 18.66
#